data_AF-A0A0H3AGP6-F1
#
_entry.id   AF-A0A0H3AGP6-F1
#
_cell.length_a   1.000
_cell.length_b   1.000
_cell.length_c   1.000
_cell.angle_alpha   90.00
_cell.angle_beta   90.00
_cell.angle_gamma   90.00
#
_symmetry.space_group_name_H-M   'P 1'
#
loop_
_entity.id
_entity.type
_entity.pdbx_description
1 polymer ?
#
loop_
_entity_poly.entity_id
_entity_poly.type
_entity_poly.pdbx_seq_one_letter_code
_entity_poly.pdbx_strand_id
1 'polypeptide(L)'
;MKLYENVVIGNFLYGLGYSIGTKKGGNEVLSVVNLLQQTPADKELGDVLLEFPGVVKLIEFKNKAGSLKKEMQRHSQLKSALGEDHANISLSKSIHWYVETEPFNDLCINNIKPYLDAFDSSVNDSFTLETFIEKIVDDVFSNDTNFSDDDFKDYLSLVARCQGTGEVGTGGIIIAVSESRIKYFQFTDIMQLRLQHEEYVNEIKNQFNKSIEAKKSLNRTKGFDMEISR
;
A
#
# COMPACT_ATOMS: atom_id res chain seq x y z
N MET A 1 -8.12 17.28 -21.96
CA MET A 1 -8.96 16.73 -20.86
C MET A 1 -8.13 16.71 -19.59
N LYS A 2 -8.71 16.97 -18.41
CA LYS A 2 -7.98 16.88 -17.14
C LYS A 2 -8.22 15.51 -16.51
N LEU A 3 -7.16 14.73 -16.30
CA LEU A 3 -7.21 13.48 -15.55
C LEU A 3 -6.91 13.81 -14.07
N TYR A 4 -7.83 13.44 -13.19
CA TYR A 4 -7.68 13.67 -11.75
C TYR A 4 -6.87 12.55 -11.10
N GLU A 5 -5.97 12.89 -10.18
CA GLU A 5 -5.11 11.95 -9.45
C GLU A 5 -5.93 10.86 -8.76
N ASN A 6 -7.05 11.22 -8.11
CA ASN A 6 -7.92 10.26 -7.42
C ASN A 6 -8.52 9.20 -8.36
N VAL A 7 -8.72 9.53 -9.64
CA VAL A 7 -9.20 8.58 -10.64
C VAL A 7 -8.10 7.57 -10.96
N VAL A 8 -6.85 8.03 -11.10
CA VAL A 8 -5.68 7.16 -11.30
C VAL A 8 -5.50 6.25 -10.09
N ILE A 9 -5.51 6.81 -8.88
CA ILE A 9 -5.36 6.05 -7.62
C ILE A 9 -6.45 4.98 -7.50
N GLY A 10 -7.70 5.33 -7.76
CA GLY A 10 -8.80 4.36 -7.72
C GLY A 10 -8.62 3.20 -8.69
N ASN A 11 -8.17 3.47 -9.92
CA ASN A 11 -7.90 2.42 -10.91
C ASN A 11 -6.65 1.59 -10.54
N PHE A 12 -5.61 2.22 -10.00
CA PHE A 12 -4.45 1.51 -9.47
C PHE A 12 -4.84 0.53 -8.35
N LEU A 13 -5.60 0.99 -7.36
CA LEU A 13 -6.05 0.15 -6.25
C LEU A 13 -6.97 -1.00 -6.72
N TYR A 14 -7.86 -0.72 -7.67
CA TYR A 14 -8.70 -1.75 -8.29
C TYR A 14 -7.85 -2.80 -9.01
N GLY A 15 -6.92 -2.36 -9.86
CA GLY A 15 -6.02 -3.24 -10.62
C GLY A 15 -5.15 -4.08 -9.69
N LEU A 16 -4.57 -3.47 -8.65
CA LEU A 16 -3.78 -4.18 -7.64
C LEU A 16 -4.61 -5.25 -6.93
N GLY A 17 -5.81 -4.89 -6.47
CA GLY A 17 -6.72 -5.85 -5.81
C GLY A 17 -7.12 -7.01 -6.73
N TYR A 18 -7.39 -6.73 -8.01
CA TYR A 18 -7.70 -7.74 -9.02
C TYR A 18 -6.52 -8.69 -9.26
N SER A 19 -5.31 -8.15 -9.43
CA SER A 19 -4.11 -8.94 -9.70
C SER A 19 -3.70 -9.81 -8.51
N ILE A 20 -3.75 -9.28 -7.28
CA ILE A 20 -3.56 -10.07 -6.05
C ILE A 20 -4.63 -11.16 -5.95
N GLY A 21 -5.89 -10.79 -6.21
CA GLY A 21 -7.02 -11.72 -6.21
C GLY A 21 -6.87 -12.89 -7.18
N THR A 22 -6.30 -12.62 -8.34
CA THR A 22 -6.04 -13.61 -9.39
C THR A 22 -4.87 -14.52 -9.00
N LYS A 23 -3.75 -13.94 -8.54
CA LYS A 23 -2.55 -14.71 -8.18
C LYS A 23 -2.72 -15.57 -6.92
N LYS A 24 -3.52 -15.13 -5.94
CA LYS A 24 -3.76 -15.90 -4.69
C LYS A 24 -4.58 -17.19 -4.90
N GLY A 25 -5.32 -17.32 -6.01
CA GLY A 25 -6.11 -18.52 -6.32
C GLY A 25 -7.18 -18.86 -5.26
N GLY A 26 -7.88 -17.87 -4.72
CA GLY A 26 -8.92 -18.04 -3.70
C GLY A 26 -8.42 -18.01 -2.25
N ASN A 27 -7.11 -18.16 -2.01
CA ASN A 27 -6.52 -18.02 -0.67
C ASN A 27 -6.64 -16.60 -0.12
N GLU A 28 -6.54 -16.45 1.19
CA GLU A 28 -6.65 -15.15 1.84
C GLU A 28 -5.31 -14.42 1.84
N VAL A 29 -5.37 -13.15 1.49
CA VAL A 29 -4.24 -12.23 1.60
C VAL A 29 -4.67 -11.14 2.56
N LEU A 30 -3.87 -10.96 3.62
CA LEU A 30 -4.01 -9.83 4.53
C LEU A 30 -3.30 -8.64 3.91
N SER A 31 -3.97 -7.50 3.88
CA SER A 31 -3.40 -6.26 3.41
C SER A 31 -3.91 -5.07 4.21
N VAL A 32 -3.09 -4.04 4.29
CA VAL A 32 -3.49 -2.71 4.72
C VAL A 32 -3.32 -1.79 3.52
N VAL A 33 -4.41 -1.17 3.09
CA VAL A 33 -4.41 -0.23 1.97
C VAL A 33 -4.95 1.08 2.51
N ASN A 34 -4.05 2.01 2.82
CA ASN A 34 -4.40 3.32 3.34
C ASN A 34 -4.31 4.35 2.21
N LEU A 35 -5.47 4.84 1.75
CA LEU A 35 -5.52 6.06 0.95
C LEU A 35 -5.39 7.24 1.91
N LEU A 36 -4.21 7.84 1.94
CA LEU A 36 -3.88 8.94 2.84
C LEU A 36 -4.35 10.28 2.28
N GLN A 37 -4.59 10.37 0.98
CA GLN A 37 -5.07 11.58 0.34
C GLN A 37 -6.29 12.18 1.06
N GLN A 38 -6.26 13.50 1.30
CA GLN A 38 -7.29 14.23 2.06
C GLN A 38 -7.36 13.91 3.57
N THR A 39 -6.40 13.16 4.11
CA THR A 39 -6.20 13.00 5.56
C THR A 39 -5.08 13.93 6.06
N PRO A 40 -4.90 14.12 7.38
CA PRO A 40 -3.73 14.82 7.90
C PRO A 40 -2.40 14.20 7.46
N ALA A 41 -2.32 12.86 7.38
CA ALA A 41 -1.12 12.12 7.00
C ALA A 41 -0.69 12.31 5.53
N ASP A 42 -1.58 12.75 4.65
CA ASP A 42 -1.28 13.15 3.25
C ASP A 42 -0.13 14.17 3.19
N LYS A 43 -0.11 15.10 4.16
CA LYS A 43 0.89 16.16 4.20
C LYS A 43 2.27 15.66 4.64
N GLU A 44 2.34 14.45 5.19
CA GLU A 44 3.48 13.96 5.94
C GLU A 44 4.14 12.75 5.27
N LEU A 45 3.35 11.84 4.70
CA LEU A 45 3.87 10.60 4.13
C LEU A 45 3.75 10.59 2.61
N GLY A 46 2.53 10.58 2.09
CA GLY A 46 2.24 10.60 0.66
C GLY A 46 0.79 10.21 0.40
N ASP A 47 0.42 9.93 -0.85
CA ASP A 47 -0.97 9.66 -1.22
C ASP A 47 -1.48 8.27 -0.79
N VAL A 48 -0.66 7.22 -0.90
CA VAL A 48 -1.04 5.82 -0.60
C VAL A 48 0.05 5.11 0.20
N LEU A 49 -0.35 4.45 1.29
CA LEU A 49 0.49 3.50 2.03
C LEU A 49 -0.10 2.09 1.92
N LEU A 50 0.67 1.18 1.33
CA LEU A 50 0.36 -0.24 1.22
C LEU A 50 1.22 -1.02 2.20
N GLU A 51 0.59 -1.97 2.88
CA GLU A 51 1.26 -2.94 3.73
C GLU A 51 0.74 -4.34 3.41
N PHE A 52 1.68 -5.26 3.19
CA PHE A 52 1.49 -6.69 3.16
C PHE A 52 2.59 -7.32 4.02
N PRO A 53 2.48 -8.59 4.44
CA PRO A 53 3.58 -9.27 5.13
C PRO A 53 4.89 -9.14 4.33
N GLY A 54 5.92 -8.52 4.92
CA GLY A 54 7.22 -8.29 4.28
C GLY A 54 7.27 -7.21 3.19
N VAL A 55 6.15 -6.54 2.87
CA VAL A 55 6.12 -5.52 1.81
C VAL A 55 5.44 -4.25 2.30
N VAL A 56 6.17 -3.14 2.23
CA VAL A 56 5.66 -1.78 2.46
C VAL A 56 5.86 -0.96 1.20
N LYS A 57 4.84 -0.22 0.75
CA LYS A 57 4.95 0.76 -0.35
C LYS A 57 4.29 2.07 0.05
N LEU A 58 5.05 3.16 0.00
CA LEU A 58 4.59 4.54 0.07
C LEU A 58 4.61 5.12 -1.35
N ILE A 59 3.48 5.63 -1.83
CA ILE A 59 3.31 6.01 -3.24
C ILE A 59 2.73 7.43 -3.31
N GLU A 60 3.41 8.28 -4.07
CA GLU A 60 2.99 9.64 -4.41
C GLU A 60 2.52 9.70 -5.86
N PHE A 61 1.31 10.20 -6.10
CA PHE A 61 0.73 10.38 -7.43
C PHE A 61 0.74 11.86 -7.80
N LYS A 62 1.32 12.18 -8.97
CA LYS A 62 1.28 13.53 -9.54
C LYS A 62 0.78 13.52 -10.97
N ASN A 63 -0.06 14.49 -11.28
CA ASN A 63 -0.30 14.88 -12.66
C ASN A 63 0.90 15.69 -13.19
N LYS A 64 1.45 15.33 -14.35
CA LYS A 64 2.60 16.01 -14.98
C LYS A 64 2.36 17.50 -15.23
N ALA A 65 1.13 17.90 -15.51
CA ALA A 65 0.75 19.31 -15.68
C ALA A 65 0.58 20.06 -14.34
N GLY A 66 0.67 19.35 -13.21
CA GLY A 66 0.60 19.89 -11.86
C GLY A 66 1.86 20.67 -11.46
N SER A 67 1.73 21.47 -10.39
CA SER A 67 2.90 22.18 -9.86
C SER A 67 3.78 21.24 -9.05
N LEU A 68 4.98 20.98 -9.55
CA LEU A 68 5.96 20.10 -8.88
C LEU A 68 6.85 20.82 -7.85
N LYS A 69 6.70 22.14 -7.66
CA LYS A 69 7.62 22.94 -6.83
C LYS A 69 7.74 22.43 -5.39
N LYS A 70 6.60 22.14 -4.76
CA LYS A 70 6.56 21.61 -3.38
C LYS A 70 7.18 20.21 -3.31
N GLU A 71 6.90 19.40 -4.32
CA GLU A 71 7.40 18.03 -4.40
C GLU A 71 8.92 17.99 -4.57
N MET A 72 9.46 18.82 -5.47
CA MET A 72 10.91 18.97 -5.65
C MET A 72 11.61 19.44 -4.37
N GLN A 73 10.97 20.30 -3.58
CA GLN A 73 11.51 20.73 -2.29
C GLN A 73 11.56 19.57 -1.28
N ARG A 74 10.47 18.80 -1.15
CA ARG A 74 10.41 17.61 -0.28
C ARG A 74 11.44 16.55 -0.68
N HIS A 75 11.54 16.30 -1.98
CA HIS A 75 12.55 15.41 -2.56
C HIS A 75 13.97 15.85 -2.22
N SER A 76 14.28 17.14 -2.38
CA SER A 76 15.61 17.66 -2.03
C SER A 76 15.90 17.54 -0.53
N GLN A 77 14.90 17.73 0.33
CA GLN A 77 15.06 17.57 1.79
C GLN A 77 15.31 16.11 2.16
N LEU A 78 14.55 15.18 1.60
CA LEU A 78 14.74 13.75 1.81
C LEU A 78 16.11 13.29 1.31
N LYS A 79 16.51 13.69 0.10
CA LYS A 79 17.82 13.36 -0.47
C LYS A 79 18.96 13.89 0.41
N SER A 80 18.82 15.11 0.93
CA SER A 80 19.80 15.68 1.87
C SER A 80 19.83 14.95 3.21
N ALA A 81 18.68 14.46 3.70
CA ALA A 81 18.60 13.75 4.97
C ALA A 81 19.16 12.33 4.90
N LEU A 82 19.05 11.68 3.73
CA LEU A 82 19.63 10.36 3.46
C LEU A 82 21.16 10.42 3.24
N GLY A 83 21.68 11.54 2.70
CA GLY A 83 23.11 11.69 2.46
C GLY A 83 23.66 10.59 1.54
N GLU A 84 24.73 9.91 2.00
CA GLU A 84 25.37 8.78 1.30
C GLU A 84 25.07 7.42 1.95
N ASP A 85 24.04 7.34 2.79
CA ASP A 85 23.65 6.10 3.44
C ASP A 85 23.05 5.11 2.43
N HIS A 86 23.91 4.25 1.88
CA HIS A 86 23.54 3.27 0.85
C HIS A 86 22.42 2.31 1.29
N ALA A 87 22.34 1.97 2.59
CA ALA A 87 21.29 1.08 3.09
C ALA A 87 19.94 1.79 3.06
N ASN A 88 19.88 3.02 3.60
CA ASN A 88 18.65 3.81 3.59
C ASN A 88 18.25 4.27 2.18
N ILE A 89 19.21 4.50 1.28
CA ILE A 89 18.91 4.75 -0.14
C ILE A 89 18.30 3.51 -0.79
N SER A 90 18.85 2.31 -0.53
CA SER A 90 18.31 1.06 -1.09
C SER A 90 16.91 0.77 -0.57
N LEU A 91 16.68 1.00 0.73
CA LEU A 91 15.36 0.93 1.35
C LEU A 91 14.39 1.94 0.72
N SER A 92 14.79 3.21 0.61
CA SER A 92 13.99 4.25 -0.01
C SER A 92 13.53 3.87 -1.41
N LYS A 93 14.41 3.26 -2.21
CA LYS A 93 14.08 2.84 -3.58
C LYS A 93 13.17 1.61 -3.64
N SER A 94 13.12 0.80 -2.58
CA SER A 94 12.23 -0.36 -2.53
C SER A 94 10.82 0.00 -2.08
N ILE A 95 10.68 1.00 -1.18
CA ILE A 95 9.39 1.33 -0.56
C ILE A 95 8.76 2.63 -1.04
N HIS A 96 9.51 3.66 -1.45
CA HIS A 96 8.95 4.97 -1.77
C HIS A 96 8.95 5.23 -3.28
N TRP A 97 7.76 5.45 -3.85
CA TRP A 97 7.53 5.50 -5.29
C TRP A 97 6.82 6.79 -5.71
N TYR A 98 7.19 7.28 -6.88
CA TYR A 98 6.58 8.42 -7.55
C TYR A 98 5.89 7.96 -8.83
N VAL A 99 4.61 8.30 -8.97
CA VAL A 99 3.77 7.97 -10.11
C VAL A 99 3.38 9.26 -10.81
N GLU A 100 4.00 9.52 -11.96
CA GLU A 100 3.60 10.63 -12.82
C GLU A 100 2.60 10.15 -13.86
N THR A 101 1.53 10.92 -14.08
CA THR A 101 0.53 10.63 -15.11
C THR A 101 0.25 11.83 -16.00
N GLU A 102 0.01 11.55 -17.28
CA GLU A 102 -0.49 12.52 -18.25
C GLU A 102 -1.55 11.87 -19.17
N PRO A 103 -2.72 12.53 -19.36
CA PRO A 103 -3.68 12.06 -20.36
C PRO A 103 -3.13 12.30 -21.78
N PHE A 104 -3.15 11.28 -22.62
CA PHE A 104 -2.75 11.37 -24.03
C PHE A 104 -3.75 10.62 -24.92
N ASN A 105 -4.58 11.37 -25.65
CA ASN A 105 -5.72 10.81 -26.40
C ASN A 105 -6.59 9.94 -25.48
N ASP A 106 -6.80 8.67 -25.84
CA ASP A 106 -7.56 7.68 -25.08
C ASP A 106 -6.70 6.86 -24.10
N LEU A 107 -5.42 7.24 -23.92
CA LEU A 107 -4.46 6.55 -23.06
C LEU A 107 -4.08 7.42 -21.84
N CYS A 108 -3.72 6.74 -20.75
CA CYS A 108 -3.04 7.35 -19.61
C CYS A 108 -1.56 7.01 -19.69
N ILE A 109 -0.75 7.92 -20.24
CA ILE A 109 0.70 7.77 -20.18
C ILE A 109 1.09 7.93 -18.72
N ASN A 110 1.93 7.03 -18.24
CA ASN A 110 2.40 7.03 -16.88
C ASN A 110 3.87 6.65 -16.83
N ASN A 111 4.56 7.20 -15.84
CA ASN A 111 5.98 7.03 -15.61
C ASN A 111 6.19 6.85 -14.11
N ILE A 112 6.51 5.62 -13.71
CA ILE A 112 6.63 5.25 -12.31
C ILE A 112 8.09 4.95 -11.99
N LYS A 113 8.60 5.62 -10.96
CA LYS A 113 10.02 5.52 -10.56
C LYS A 113 10.14 5.44 -9.04
N PRO A 114 11.25 4.89 -8.52
CA PRO A 114 11.63 5.16 -7.14
C PRO A 114 11.64 6.66 -6.89
N TYR A 115 11.12 7.09 -5.73
CA TYR A 115 10.92 8.50 -5.44
C TYR A 115 12.22 9.32 -5.52
N LEU A 116 13.35 8.75 -5.08
CA LEU A 116 14.65 9.41 -5.19
C LEU A 116 15.10 9.69 -6.63
N ASP A 117 14.59 8.92 -7.58
CA ASP A 117 14.94 9.02 -9.00
C ASP A 117 13.88 9.81 -9.81
N ALA A 118 12.81 10.29 -9.17
CA ALA A 118 11.66 10.93 -9.81
C ALA A 118 12.04 12.13 -10.69
N PHE A 119 13.02 12.92 -10.26
CA PHE A 119 13.48 14.13 -10.94
C PHE A 119 14.85 13.96 -11.61
N ASP A 120 15.35 12.72 -11.71
CA ASP A 120 16.58 12.42 -12.44
C ASP A 120 16.27 12.06 -13.90
N SER A 121 16.66 12.96 -14.81
CA SER A 121 16.48 12.78 -16.25
C SER A 121 17.44 11.77 -16.87
N SER A 122 18.47 11.33 -16.14
CA SER A 122 19.41 10.29 -16.61
C SER A 122 18.90 8.87 -16.37
N VAL A 123 17.92 8.70 -15.49
CA VAL A 123 17.29 7.40 -15.22
C VAL A 123 16.18 7.15 -16.23
N ASN A 124 16.42 6.22 -17.16
CA ASN A 124 15.46 5.83 -18.20
C ASN A 124 14.53 4.69 -17.78
N ASP A 125 14.90 3.95 -16.74
CA ASP A 125 14.08 2.85 -16.22
C ASP A 125 12.84 3.43 -15.55
N SER A 126 11.68 2.97 -16.02
CA SER A 126 10.38 3.34 -15.48
C SER A 126 9.42 2.17 -15.59
N PHE A 127 8.49 2.09 -14.66
CA PHE A 127 7.38 1.17 -14.73
C PHE A 127 6.17 1.87 -15.35
N THR A 128 5.31 1.05 -15.96
CA THR A 128 3.93 1.45 -16.19
C THR A 128 3.08 1.03 -14.99
N LEU A 129 1.83 1.50 -14.88
CA LEU A 129 0.90 1.06 -13.83
C LEU A 129 0.76 -0.47 -13.81
N GLU A 130 0.66 -1.08 -14.99
CA GLU A 130 0.53 -2.53 -15.16
C GLU A 130 1.77 -3.26 -14.63
N THR A 131 2.97 -2.89 -15.11
CA THR A 131 4.20 -3.56 -14.69
C THR A 131 4.58 -3.25 -13.24
N PHE A 132 4.16 -2.10 -12.70
CA PHE A 132 4.32 -1.78 -11.29
C PHE A 132 3.38 -2.60 -10.40
N ILE A 133 2.13 -2.81 -10.82
CA ILE A 133 1.21 -3.72 -10.13
C ILE A 133 1.76 -5.15 -10.14
N GLU A 134 2.23 -5.64 -11.29
CA GLU A 134 2.87 -6.96 -11.40
C GLU A 134 4.06 -7.08 -10.45
N LYS A 135 4.92 -6.05 -10.40
CA LYS A 135 6.03 -6.00 -9.46
C LYS A 135 5.57 -6.09 -8.00
N ILE A 136 4.57 -5.30 -7.58
CA ILE A 136 4.06 -5.34 -6.19
C ILE A 136 3.50 -6.73 -5.89
N VAL A 137 2.76 -7.33 -6.82
CA VAL A 137 2.23 -8.68 -6.66
C VAL A 137 3.38 -9.68 -6.49
N ASP A 138 4.42 -9.61 -7.31
CA ASP A 138 5.58 -10.49 -7.20
C ASP A 138 6.29 -10.31 -5.85
N ASP A 139 6.51 -9.07 -5.40
CA ASP A 139 7.08 -8.75 -4.08
C ASP A 139 6.23 -9.38 -2.95
N VAL A 140 4.89 -9.34 -3.05
CA VAL A 140 3.97 -9.89 -2.04
C VAL A 140 4.03 -11.41 -1.95
N PHE A 141 4.30 -12.10 -3.06
CA PHE A 141 4.30 -13.57 -3.12
C PHE A 141 5.70 -14.20 -3.08
N SER A 142 6.78 -13.42 -3.22
CA SER A 142 8.16 -13.94 -3.12
C SER A 142 8.60 -14.18 -1.68
N ASN A 143 8.03 -13.48 -0.69
CA ASN A 143 8.47 -13.44 0.72
C ASN A 143 9.95 -13.02 0.90
N ASP A 144 10.57 -12.41 -0.10
CA ASP A 144 11.94 -11.91 -0.01
C ASP A 144 11.94 -10.48 0.56
N THR A 145 11.97 -10.37 1.89
CA THR A 145 12.26 -9.09 2.56
C THR A 145 13.72 -9.05 3.01
N ASN A 146 14.43 -8.01 2.59
CA ASN A 146 15.80 -7.72 3.03
C ASN A 146 15.85 -6.68 4.16
N PHE A 147 14.69 -6.18 4.60
CA PHE A 147 14.57 -5.09 5.56
C PHE A 147 13.70 -5.51 6.74
N SER A 148 14.04 -5.00 7.92
CA SER A 148 13.29 -5.20 9.15
C SER A 148 12.16 -4.17 9.31
N ASP A 149 11.25 -4.46 10.22
CA ASP A 149 10.16 -3.55 10.61
C ASP A 149 10.67 -2.20 11.10
N ASP A 150 11.80 -2.21 11.81
CA ASP A 150 12.41 -1.01 12.35
C ASP A 150 13.01 -0.16 11.23
N ASP A 151 13.62 -0.80 10.21
CA ASP A 151 14.08 -0.09 9.01
C ASP A 151 12.90 0.65 8.32
N PHE A 152 11.77 -0.03 8.13
CA PHE A 152 10.58 0.58 7.54
C PHE A 152 10.03 1.74 8.38
N LYS A 153 9.93 1.58 9.71
CA LYS A 153 9.45 2.62 10.63
C LYS A 153 10.36 3.84 10.64
N ASP A 154 11.67 3.62 10.70
CA ASP A 154 12.67 4.68 10.72
C ASP A 154 12.62 5.48 9.42
N TYR A 155 12.49 4.79 8.29
CA TYR A 155 12.32 5.46 7.01
C TYR A 155 11.02 6.26 6.90
N LEU A 156 9.87 5.68 7.27
CA LEU A 156 8.59 6.40 7.25
C LEU A 156 8.64 7.63 8.17
N SER A 157 9.28 7.51 9.33
CA SER A 157 9.50 8.61 10.27
C SER A 157 10.41 9.70 9.68
N LEU A 158 11.44 9.30 8.92
CA LEU A 158 12.30 10.23 8.19
C LEU A 158 11.51 10.99 7.13
N VAL A 159 10.66 10.32 6.35
CA VAL A 159 9.79 10.95 5.36
C VAL A 159 8.85 11.95 6.03
N ALA A 160 8.14 11.55 7.09
CA ALA A 160 7.25 12.42 7.86
C ALA A 160 7.94 13.72 8.31
N ARG A 161 9.14 13.60 8.88
CA ARG A 161 9.97 14.74 9.31
C ARG A 161 10.39 15.66 8.15
N CYS A 162 10.60 15.11 6.96
CA CYS A 162 10.96 15.90 5.78
C CYS A 162 9.75 16.67 5.22
N GLN A 163 8.53 16.19 5.44
CA GLN A 163 7.34 16.78 4.83
C GLN A 163 6.50 17.66 5.77
N GLY A 164 6.64 17.52 7.11
CA GLY A 164 5.85 18.28 8.09
C GLY A 164 6.39 18.25 9.54
N THR A 165 5.67 18.94 10.43
CA THR A 165 5.95 19.01 11.89
C THR A 165 4.80 18.45 12.74
N GLY A 166 3.79 17.83 12.12
CA GLY A 166 2.63 17.31 12.83
C GLY A 166 2.89 15.93 13.43
N GLU A 167 2.04 15.56 14.39
CA GLU A 167 1.95 14.19 14.89
C GLU A 167 1.17 13.36 13.86
N VAL A 168 1.83 12.36 13.26
CA VAL A 168 1.20 11.38 12.36
C VAL A 168 0.24 10.51 13.18
N GLY A 169 -0.97 10.99 13.41
CA GLY A 169 -2.04 10.29 14.14
C GLY A 169 -3.19 9.92 13.21
N THR A 170 -2.91 9.12 12.17
CA THR A 170 -3.97 8.65 11.25
C THR A 170 -4.23 7.16 11.49
N GLY A 171 -5.49 6.82 11.75
CA GLY A 171 -5.94 5.44 11.80
C GLY A 171 -6.07 4.82 10.42
N GLY A 172 -6.11 3.50 10.36
CA GLY A 172 -6.23 2.75 9.11
C GLY A 172 -7.08 1.50 9.27
N ILE A 173 -7.20 0.75 8.18
CA ILE A 173 -8.03 -0.45 8.15
C ILE A 173 -7.24 -1.60 7.52
N ILE A 174 -7.19 -2.73 8.24
CA ILE A 174 -6.71 -4.00 7.72
C ILE A 174 -7.88 -4.68 7.03
N ILE A 175 -7.66 -5.17 5.81
CA ILE A 175 -8.67 -5.88 5.03
C ILE A 175 -8.21 -7.32 4.83
N ALA A 176 -9.13 -8.25 5.06
CA ALA A 176 -8.98 -9.66 4.70
C ALA A 176 -10.07 -10.03 3.68
N VAL A 177 -9.63 -10.39 2.46
CA VAL A 177 -10.55 -10.72 1.35
C VAL A 177 -10.48 -12.21 1.02
N SER A 178 -11.64 -12.88 1.06
CA SER A 178 -11.84 -14.24 0.59
C SER A 178 -12.96 -14.31 -0.46
N GLU A 179 -13.16 -15.48 -1.09
CA GLU A 179 -14.16 -15.66 -2.15
C GLU A 179 -15.59 -15.27 -1.73
N SER A 180 -15.93 -15.39 -0.45
CA SER A 180 -17.30 -15.23 0.04
C SER A 180 -17.51 -14.02 0.97
N ARG A 181 -16.45 -13.30 1.33
CA ARG A 181 -16.54 -12.20 2.30
C ARG A 181 -15.32 -11.29 2.29
N ILE A 182 -15.59 -10.03 2.63
CA ILE A 182 -14.59 -9.05 3.04
C ILE A 182 -14.74 -8.87 4.55
N LYS A 183 -13.63 -8.91 5.28
CA LYS A 183 -13.57 -8.53 6.70
C LYS A 183 -12.60 -7.39 6.87
N TYR A 184 -12.79 -6.63 7.94
CA TYR A 184 -11.89 -5.55 8.27
C TYR A 184 -11.64 -5.41 9.77
N PHE A 185 -10.50 -4.81 10.11
CA PHE A 185 -10.14 -4.40 11.46
C PHE A 185 -9.61 -2.97 11.41
N GLN A 186 -10.12 -2.10 12.28
CA GLN A 186 -9.67 -0.70 12.37
C GLN A 186 -8.57 -0.55 13.42
N PHE A 187 -7.54 0.23 13.12
CA PHE A 187 -6.49 0.60 14.07
C PHE A 187 -6.26 2.11 14.06
N THR A 188 -5.58 2.61 15.09
CA THR A 188 -5.47 4.05 15.37
C THR A 188 -4.18 4.69 14.89
N ASP A 189 -3.19 3.89 14.51
CA ASP A 189 -1.85 4.36 14.14
C ASP A 189 -1.27 3.52 12.97
N ILE A 190 -1.14 4.15 11.80
CA ILE A 190 -0.54 3.58 10.57
C ILE A 190 0.97 3.36 10.68
N MET A 191 1.66 4.02 11.61
CA MET A 191 3.10 3.85 11.79
C MET A 191 3.46 2.55 12.52
N GLN A 192 2.47 1.84 13.08
CA GLN A 192 2.68 0.60 13.83
C GLN A 192 2.76 -0.66 12.96
N LEU A 193 3.02 -0.53 11.64
CA LEU A 193 3.27 -1.59 10.64
C LEU A 193 2.74 -2.97 11.06
N ARG A 194 1.41 -3.09 11.04
CA ARG A 194 0.69 -4.13 11.77
C ARG A 194 0.90 -5.53 11.22
N LEU A 195 1.05 -5.64 9.91
CA LEU A 195 1.21 -6.93 9.23
C LEU A 195 2.64 -7.48 9.31
N GLN A 196 3.59 -6.69 9.82
CA GLN A 196 4.92 -7.20 10.10
C GLN A 196 5.02 -7.93 11.46
N HIS A 197 4.12 -7.62 12.41
CA HIS A 197 4.15 -8.24 13.73
C HIS A 197 3.42 -9.60 13.75
N GLU A 198 4.18 -10.69 13.80
CA GLU A 198 3.65 -12.06 13.68
C GLU A 198 2.52 -12.37 14.68
N GLU A 199 2.65 -11.97 15.95
CA GLU A 199 1.61 -12.21 16.96
C GLU A 199 0.30 -11.51 16.63
N TYR A 200 0.38 -10.30 16.08
CA TYR A 200 -0.79 -9.51 15.71
C TYR A 200 -1.46 -10.11 14.48
N VAL A 201 -0.66 -10.49 13.48
CA VAL A 201 -1.13 -11.23 12.31
C VAL A 201 -1.82 -12.53 12.74
N ASN A 202 -1.23 -13.28 13.66
CA ASN A 202 -1.79 -14.52 14.19
C ASN A 202 -3.10 -14.28 14.95
N GLU A 203 -3.20 -13.20 15.72
CA GLU A 203 -4.45 -12.82 16.37
C GLU A 203 -5.56 -12.57 15.34
N ILE A 204 -5.28 -11.76 14.31
CA ILE A 204 -6.23 -11.46 13.24
C ILE A 204 -6.64 -12.74 12.49
N LYS A 205 -5.68 -13.60 12.14
CA LYS A 205 -5.94 -14.92 11.51
C LYS A 205 -6.78 -15.83 12.42
N ASN A 206 -6.53 -15.82 13.74
CA ASN A 206 -7.30 -16.62 14.69
C ASN A 206 -8.73 -16.12 14.85
N GLN A 207 -8.94 -14.82 15.00
CA GLN A 207 -10.28 -14.21 14.98
C GLN A 207 -11.01 -14.53 13.68
N PHE A 208 -10.27 -14.57 12.58
CA PHE A 208 -10.77 -14.95 11.28
C PHE A 208 -11.24 -16.42 11.22
N ASN A 209 -10.44 -17.36 11.74
CA ASN A 209 -10.76 -18.80 11.78
C ASN A 209 -12.00 -19.08 12.63
N LYS A 210 -12.05 -18.51 13.83
CA LYS A 210 -13.21 -18.63 14.75
C LYS A 210 -14.53 -18.21 14.08
N SER A 211 -14.49 -17.19 13.22
CA SER A 211 -15.68 -16.73 12.50
C SER A 211 -15.99 -17.51 11.21
N ILE A 212 -15.09 -18.37 10.69
CA ILE A 212 -15.48 -19.45 9.77
C ILE A 212 -16.26 -20.51 10.53
N GLU A 213 -15.72 -20.98 11.65
CA GLU A 213 -16.29 -22.09 12.42
C GLU A 213 -17.67 -21.76 12.98
N ALA A 214 -17.86 -20.54 13.47
CA ALA A 214 -19.17 -20.03 13.91
C ALA A 214 -20.21 -20.03 12.77
N LYS A 215 -19.82 -19.72 11.52
CA LYS A 215 -20.74 -19.76 10.36
C LYS A 215 -21.03 -21.18 9.88
N LYS A 216 -20.02 -22.07 9.90
CA LYS A 216 -20.22 -23.50 9.57
C LYS A 216 -21.13 -24.19 10.58
N SER A 217 -20.99 -23.90 11.86
CA SER A 217 -21.87 -24.41 12.91
C SER A 217 -23.31 -23.89 12.75
N LEU A 218 -23.52 -22.58 12.56
CA LEU A 218 -24.84 -22.02 12.27
C LEU A 218 -25.53 -22.64 11.04
N ASN A 219 -24.78 -22.89 9.96
CA ASN A 219 -25.33 -23.54 8.76
C ASN A 219 -25.65 -25.03 8.98
N ARG A 220 -24.89 -25.73 9.85
CA ARG A 220 -25.22 -27.12 10.25
C ARG A 220 -26.49 -27.18 11.10
N THR A 221 -26.68 -26.23 12.03
CA THR A 221 -27.89 -26.18 12.86
C THR A 221 -29.14 -25.91 12.02
N LYS A 222 -29.06 -24.95 11.06
CA LYS A 222 -30.16 -24.69 10.12
C LYS A 222 -30.46 -25.85 9.17
N GLY A 223 -29.45 -26.66 8.81
CA GLY A 223 -29.64 -27.88 8.02
C GLY A 223 -30.39 -28.97 8.79
N PHE A 224 -30.09 -29.12 10.09
CA PHE A 224 -30.80 -30.05 10.98
C PHE A 224 -32.26 -29.62 11.23
N ASP A 225 -32.53 -28.32 11.41
CA ASP A 225 -33.89 -27.83 11.65
C ASP A 225 -34.83 -28.01 10.44
N MET A 226 -34.27 -28.04 9.22
CA MET A 226 -35.03 -28.32 7.99
C MET A 226 -35.31 -29.82 7.74
N GLU A 227 -34.49 -30.73 8.29
CA GLU A 227 -34.72 -32.18 8.19
C GLU A 227 -35.72 -32.70 9.23
N ILE A 228 -35.87 -32.01 10.37
CA ILE A 228 -36.85 -32.38 11.42
C ILE A 228 -38.27 -31.87 11.08
N SER A 229 -38.40 -30.98 10.10
CA SER A 229 -39.67 -30.34 9.71
C SER A 229 -40.34 -30.93 8.44
N ARG A 230 -39.97 -32.15 8.03
CA ARG A 230 -40.60 -32.90 6.92
C ARG A 230 -41.13 -34.24 7.41
#